data_AF-A0A3B9ICQ3-F1
#
_entry.id   AF-A0A3B9ICQ3-F1
#
_cell.length_a   1.000
_cell.length_b   1.000
_cell.length_c   1.000
_cell.angle_alpha   90.00
_cell.angle_beta   90.00
_cell.angle_gamma   90.00
#
_symmetry.space_group_name_H-M   'P 1'
#
loop_
_entity.id
_entity.type
_entity.pdbx_description
1 polymer ?
#
loop_
_entity_poly.entity_id
_entity_poly.type
_entity_poly.pdbx_seq_one_letter_code
_entity_poly.pdbx_strand_id
1 'polypeptide(L)'
;MKRHNLWQMLGRDFPIRVKFLVINVLVMAITLIISAVLIMRASSAVRENTLAAEKALISQSANTFSATVDEVATITETISSFPFLNQMIYSGDVESFLGRDETSIYAGDFFNTVDSFQDRGVVTDIQIYLSDKYAFVDDFYERYKLFSNLSEIQGSYWFGIFAGRPELNQLWCPSFYLTNHEIHNRGSLACIKRLGSINAKGISDGYIVVYFSKESLRATMLQSKSNTDTTYYIVNSRNSIVVASNEASAGLYKLHYSDIPVKIGNDSDFKEVMVLDKKLLMAYREIRDTDWRLVVCIPEAEITSAEQETLLRQFWIYLFITAAALLIEFILSTSLTTRLTDLSSGMKVRHTDEPGESLEKLPDTDDRDEIGQLTHTYNHMIGQIENLMEEQAATADQLRVTEIRALQAQINPHFLYNMLDMINWMALSGSGEGVSEAV
;
A
#
# COMPACT_ATOMS: atom_id res chain seq x y z
N MET A 1 45.22 25.64 3.01
CA MET A 1 44.15 24.95 3.76
C MET A 1 44.02 23.54 3.17
N LYS A 2 44.67 22.53 3.77
CA LYS A 2 44.73 21.17 3.24
C LYS A 2 43.35 20.52 3.36
N ARG A 3 42.70 20.20 2.23
CA ARG A 3 41.62 19.20 2.16
C ARG A 3 42.24 17.85 2.51
N HIS A 4 42.26 17.50 3.80
CA HIS A 4 42.45 16.12 4.22
C HIS A 4 41.23 15.35 3.72
N ASN A 5 41.42 14.48 2.74
CA ASN A 5 40.40 13.54 2.33
C ASN A 5 40.04 12.70 3.56
N LEU A 6 38.79 12.80 4.04
CA LEU A 6 38.26 11.99 5.15
C LEU A 6 38.55 10.50 4.97
N TRP A 7 38.61 10.02 3.72
CA TRP A 7 39.01 8.67 3.33
C TRP A 7 40.47 8.30 3.69
N GLN A 8 41.42 9.23 3.62
CA GLN A 8 42.81 8.98 4.02
C GLN A 8 42.98 8.90 5.55
N MET A 9 42.15 9.63 6.31
CA MET A 9 42.13 9.57 7.77
C MET A 9 41.45 8.30 8.29
N LEU A 10 40.32 7.92 7.70
CA LEU A 10 39.60 6.68 8.05
C LEU A 10 40.41 5.41 7.73
N GLY A 11 41.24 5.44 6.68
CA GLY A 11 41.99 4.27 6.22
C GLY A 11 43.22 3.89 7.04
N ARG A 12 43.84 4.82 7.79
CA ARG A 12 45.22 4.62 8.26
C ARG A 12 45.35 4.26 9.76
N ASP A 13 44.67 4.98 10.65
CA ASP A 13 44.95 4.87 12.11
C ASP A 13 43.79 4.30 12.94
N PHE A 14 42.61 4.08 12.35
CA PHE A 14 41.47 3.52 13.08
C PHE A 14 41.56 1.99 13.22
N PRO A 15 41.11 1.42 14.35
CA PRO A 15 40.98 -0.02 14.50
C PRO A 15 40.01 -0.57 13.44
N ILE A 16 40.27 -1.79 12.96
CA ILE A 16 39.52 -2.45 11.90
C ILE A 16 38.01 -2.47 12.19
N ARG A 17 37.64 -2.69 13.46
CA ARG A 17 36.26 -2.62 13.95
C ARG A 17 35.55 -1.29 13.64
N VAL A 18 36.22 -0.16 13.77
CA VAL A 18 35.64 1.16 13.47
C VAL A 18 35.50 1.36 11.97
N LYS A 19 36.42 0.84 11.16
CA LYS A 19 36.32 0.90 9.69
C LYS A 19 35.10 0.12 9.17
N PHE A 20 34.87 -1.09 9.70
CA PHE A 20 33.67 -1.88 9.39
C PHE A 20 32.40 -1.13 9.75
N LEU A 21 32.32 -0.61 10.99
CA LEU A 21 31.14 0.12 11.46
C LEU A 21 30.84 1.33 10.58
N VAL A 22 31.87 2.10 10.20
CA VAL A 22 31.69 3.26 9.31
C VAL A 22 31.18 2.82 7.93
N ILE A 23 31.72 1.74 7.36
CA ILE A 23 31.25 1.21 6.06
C ILE A 23 29.80 0.76 6.17
N ASN A 24 29.42 0.01 7.22
CA ASN A 24 28.05 -0.45 7.37
C ASN A 24 27.09 0.71 7.57
N VAL A 25 27.42 1.70 8.40
CA VAL A 25 26.61 2.92 8.56
C VAL A 25 26.42 3.64 7.22
N LEU A 26 27.46 3.70 6.37
CA LEU A 26 27.38 4.31 5.05
C LEU A 26 26.45 3.52 4.11
N VAL A 27 26.55 2.20 4.11
CA VAL A 27 25.65 1.31 3.34
C VAL A 27 24.21 1.43 3.83
N MET A 28 24.00 1.45 5.16
CA MET A 28 22.68 1.66 5.75
C MET A 28 22.09 3.02 5.36
N ALA A 29 22.88 4.09 5.40
CA ALA A 29 22.43 5.41 4.96
C ALA A 29 21.96 5.41 3.49
N ILE A 30 22.71 4.74 2.61
CA ILE A 30 22.32 4.61 1.19
C ILE A 30 21.02 3.81 1.04
N THR A 31 20.91 2.68 1.72
CA THR A 31 19.68 1.85 1.67
C THR A 31 18.46 2.56 2.25
N LEU A 32 18.63 3.39 3.28
CA LEU A 32 17.57 4.22 3.86
C LEU A 32 17.06 5.26 2.85
N ILE A 33 17.98 5.91 2.12
CA ILE A 33 17.61 6.88 1.09
C ILE A 33 16.82 6.18 -0.03
N ILE A 34 17.31 5.02 -0.50
CA ILE A 34 16.62 4.24 -1.54
C ILE A 34 15.25 3.78 -1.06
N SER A 35 15.14 3.28 0.18
CA SER A 35 13.86 2.82 0.73
C SER A 35 12.87 3.98 0.90
N ALA A 36 13.31 5.14 1.37
CA ALA A 36 12.49 6.34 1.47
C ALA A 36 11.95 6.77 0.09
N VAL A 37 12.78 6.76 -0.96
CA VAL A 37 12.35 7.07 -2.33
C VAL A 37 11.35 6.04 -2.86
N LEU A 38 11.58 4.74 -2.62
CA LEU A 38 10.65 3.69 -3.01
C LEU A 38 9.31 3.81 -2.30
N ILE A 39 9.33 4.14 -1.01
CA ILE A 39 8.12 4.36 -0.20
C ILE A 39 7.32 5.56 -0.71
N MET A 40 7.99 6.68 -1.02
CA MET A 40 7.33 7.85 -1.61
C MET A 40 6.70 7.51 -2.97
N ARG A 41 7.38 6.72 -3.80
CA ARG A 41 6.80 6.26 -5.08
C ARG A 41 5.66 5.26 -4.91
N ALA A 42 5.77 4.36 -3.94
CA ALA A 42 4.74 3.36 -3.66
C ALA A 42 3.46 4.04 -3.13
N SER A 43 3.58 4.99 -2.20
CA SER A 43 2.44 5.77 -1.70
C SER A 43 1.78 6.59 -2.80
N SER A 44 2.55 7.31 -3.64
CA SER A 44 1.98 8.04 -4.76
C SER A 44 1.27 7.11 -5.76
N ALA A 45 1.84 5.94 -6.04
CA ALA A 45 1.24 4.97 -6.95
C ALA A 45 -0.02 4.32 -6.36
N VAL A 46 -0.04 4.02 -5.06
CA VAL A 46 -1.24 3.52 -4.37
C VAL A 46 -2.34 4.57 -4.41
N ARG A 47 -2.04 5.84 -4.11
CA ARG A 47 -3.01 6.94 -4.23
C ARG A 47 -3.58 7.01 -5.64
N GLU A 48 -2.74 7.11 -6.66
CA GLU A 48 -3.17 7.23 -8.06
C GLU A 48 -4.00 6.03 -8.51
N ASN A 49 -3.60 4.79 -8.17
CA ASN A 49 -4.34 3.59 -8.49
C ASN A 49 -5.70 3.54 -7.76
N THR A 50 -5.75 3.93 -6.48
CA THR A 50 -7.01 4.02 -5.73
C THR A 50 -7.95 5.03 -6.38
N LEU A 51 -7.45 6.21 -6.77
CA LEU A 51 -8.26 7.22 -7.46
C LEU A 51 -8.74 6.75 -8.83
N ALA A 52 -7.91 6.05 -9.59
CA ALA A 52 -8.30 5.47 -10.88
C ALA A 52 -9.37 4.38 -10.72
N ALA A 53 -9.23 3.50 -9.72
CA ALA A 53 -10.21 2.48 -9.40
C ALA A 53 -11.55 3.10 -8.98
N GLU A 54 -11.52 4.08 -8.08
CA GLU A 54 -12.71 4.82 -7.65
C GLU A 54 -13.37 5.55 -8.84
N LYS A 55 -12.58 6.17 -9.73
CA LYS A 55 -13.12 6.82 -10.94
C LYS A 55 -13.84 5.82 -11.85
N ALA A 56 -13.32 4.61 -11.98
CA ALA A 56 -13.98 3.54 -12.72
C ALA A 56 -15.28 3.09 -12.03
N LEU A 57 -15.29 2.95 -10.71
CA LEU A 57 -16.47 2.56 -9.92
C LEU A 57 -17.59 3.60 -10.00
N ILE A 58 -17.27 4.90 -9.90
CA ILE A 58 -18.26 5.97 -10.08
C ILE A 58 -18.84 5.93 -11.49
N SER A 59 -17.98 5.75 -12.49
CA SER A 59 -18.39 5.68 -13.89
C SER A 59 -19.34 4.52 -14.14
N GLN A 60 -18.99 3.35 -13.62
CA GLN A 60 -19.81 2.15 -13.69
C GLN A 60 -21.15 2.37 -12.96
N SER A 61 -21.12 2.91 -11.75
CA SER A 61 -22.32 3.19 -10.95
C SER A 61 -23.25 4.18 -11.66
N ALA A 62 -22.72 5.28 -12.18
CA ALA A 62 -23.50 6.26 -12.94
C ALA A 62 -24.12 5.65 -14.21
N ASN A 63 -23.40 4.76 -14.89
CA ASN A 63 -23.93 4.05 -16.06
C ASN A 63 -25.02 3.05 -15.67
N THR A 64 -24.85 2.30 -14.57
CA THR A 64 -25.88 1.40 -14.05
C THR A 64 -27.12 2.19 -13.62
N PHE A 65 -26.95 3.33 -12.95
CA PHE A 65 -28.08 4.19 -12.60
C PHE A 65 -28.78 4.76 -13.83
N SER A 66 -28.02 5.24 -14.81
CA SER A 66 -28.59 5.70 -16.07
C SER A 66 -29.36 4.57 -16.76
N ALA A 67 -28.84 3.34 -16.78
CA ALA A 67 -29.55 2.19 -17.32
C ALA A 67 -30.85 1.87 -16.58
N THR A 68 -30.88 1.96 -15.24
CA THR A 68 -32.13 1.77 -14.46
C THR A 68 -33.14 2.87 -14.72
N VAL A 69 -32.68 4.12 -14.89
CA VAL A 69 -33.52 5.27 -15.25
C VAL A 69 -34.08 5.07 -16.66
N ASP A 70 -33.24 4.67 -17.62
CA ASP A 70 -33.63 4.40 -18.99
C ASP A 70 -34.65 3.25 -19.07
N GLU A 71 -34.49 2.21 -18.25
CA GLU A 71 -35.45 1.11 -18.13
C GLU A 71 -36.81 1.61 -17.64
N VAL A 72 -36.85 2.37 -16.53
CA VAL A 72 -38.09 2.94 -16.00
C VAL A 72 -38.73 3.93 -16.99
N ALA A 73 -37.93 4.74 -17.68
CA ALA A 73 -38.39 5.65 -18.72
C ALA A 73 -39.00 4.88 -19.90
N THR A 74 -38.35 3.80 -20.33
CA THR A 74 -38.83 2.93 -21.41
C THR A 74 -40.14 2.25 -21.03
N ILE A 75 -40.27 1.75 -19.80
CA ILE A 75 -41.52 1.18 -19.27
C ILE A 75 -42.62 2.24 -19.28
N THR A 76 -42.33 3.44 -18.76
CA THR A 76 -43.28 4.55 -18.72
C THR A 76 -43.74 4.96 -20.12
N GLU A 77 -42.82 5.03 -21.09
CA GLU A 77 -43.13 5.34 -22.49
C GLU A 77 -43.98 4.25 -23.12
N THR A 78 -43.60 2.99 -22.94
CA THR A 78 -44.32 1.83 -23.47
C THR A 78 -45.76 1.85 -22.97
N ILE A 79 -45.97 1.99 -21.65
CA ILE A 79 -47.29 2.12 -21.00
C ILE A 79 -48.07 3.26 -21.64
N SER A 80 -47.49 4.47 -21.72
CA SER A 80 -48.17 5.65 -22.26
C SER A 80 -48.55 5.54 -23.74
N SER A 81 -47.81 4.75 -24.51
CA SER A 81 -48.03 4.57 -25.95
C SER A 81 -49.00 3.43 -26.29
N PHE A 82 -49.47 2.66 -25.29
CA PHE A 82 -50.35 1.53 -25.56
C PHE A 82 -51.64 1.96 -26.28
N PRO A 83 -52.07 1.21 -27.31
CA PRO A 83 -53.32 1.47 -28.01
C PRO A 83 -54.52 1.54 -27.08
N PHE A 84 -54.57 0.67 -26.05
CA PHE A 84 -55.63 0.65 -25.04
C PHE A 84 -55.78 1.99 -24.32
N LEU A 85 -54.68 2.55 -23.77
CA LEU A 85 -54.73 3.85 -23.10
C LEU A 85 -55.05 4.99 -24.05
N ASN A 86 -54.47 4.99 -25.25
CA ASN A 86 -54.77 6.02 -26.23
C ASN A 86 -56.25 6.00 -26.64
N GLN A 87 -56.82 4.83 -26.94
CA GLN A 87 -58.24 4.70 -27.29
C GLN A 87 -59.16 5.12 -26.15
N MET A 88 -58.82 4.74 -24.90
CA MET A 88 -59.52 5.19 -23.70
C MET A 88 -59.55 6.73 -23.63
N ILE A 89 -58.40 7.37 -23.82
CA ILE A 89 -58.25 8.82 -23.77
C ILE A 89 -59.02 9.51 -24.92
N TYR A 90 -58.96 8.97 -26.14
CA TYR A 90 -59.65 9.52 -27.31
C TYR A 90 -61.17 9.36 -27.26
N SER A 91 -61.68 8.32 -26.57
CA SER A 91 -63.12 8.06 -26.47
C SER A 91 -63.87 9.16 -25.69
N GLY A 92 -63.19 9.85 -24.77
CA GLY A 92 -63.77 10.87 -23.88
C GLY A 92 -64.75 10.33 -22.82
N ASP A 93 -65.15 9.06 -22.92
CA ASP A 93 -66.04 8.35 -22.01
C ASP A 93 -65.31 7.11 -21.45
N VAL A 94 -64.39 7.40 -20.53
CA VAL A 94 -63.51 6.41 -19.90
C VAL A 94 -64.30 5.33 -19.16
N GLU A 95 -65.40 5.70 -18.49
CA GLU A 95 -66.24 4.77 -17.73
C GLU A 95 -66.90 3.74 -18.66
N SER A 96 -67.53 4.21 -19.76
CA SER A 96 -68.07 3.31 -20.77
C SER A 96 -67.01 2.49 -21.49
N PHE A 97 -65.81 3.03 -21.73
CA PHE A 97 -64.73 2.32 -22.41
C PHE A 97 -64.23 1.15 -21.55
N LEU A 98 -63.96 1.43 -20.27
CA LEU A 98 -63.49 0.42 -19.33
C LEU A 98 -64.52 -0.72 -19.18
N GLY A 99 -65.82 -0.42 -19.06
CA GLY A 99 -66.86 -1.45 -18.95
C GLY A 99 -67.19 -2.22 -20.24
N ARG A 100 -66.76 -1.74 -21.42
CA ARG A 100 -67.00 -2.43 -22.72
C ARG A 100 -65.83 -3.29 -23.18
N ASP A 101 -64.60 -2.86 -22.91
CA ASP A 101 -63.39 -3.47 -23.45
C ASP A 101 -62.72 -4.51 -22.52
N GLU A 102 -63.36 -4.92 -21.41
CA GLU A 102 -62.81 -5.93 -20.48
C GLU A 102 -62.47 -7.27 -21.16
N THR A 103 -63.17 -7.61 -22.24
CA THR A 103 -62.97 -8.85 -23.02
C THR A 103 -62.14 -8.64 -24.29
N SER A 104 -61.64 -7.42 -24.50
CA SER A 104 -60.83 -7.06 -25.65
C SER A 104 -59.43 -7.64 -25.53
N ILE A 105 -58.90 -8.19 -26.63
CA ILE A 105 -57.51 -8.65 -26.72
C ILE A 105 -56.55 -7.51 -26.33
N TYR A 106 -56.90 -6.26 -26.67
CA TYR A 106 -56.08 -5.08 -26.36
C TYR A 106 -55.99 -4.77 -24.86
N ALA A 107 -57.05 -5.02 -24.09
CA ALA A 107 -57.03 -4.84 -22.64
C ALA A 107 -56.19 -5.95 -21.98
N GLY A 108 -56.40 -7.21 -22.38
CA GLY A 108 -55.62 -8.35 -21.89
C GLY A 108 -54.12 -8.20 -22.15
N ASP A 109 -53.74 -7.81 -23.37
CA ASP A 109 -52.33 -7.57 -23.73
C ASP A 109 -51.71 -6.44 -22.90
N PHE A 110 -52.47 -5.37 -22.65
CA PHE A 110 -52.03 -4.25 -21.81
C PHE A 110 -51.77 -4.70 -20.37
N PHE A 111 -52.74 -5.34 -19.71
CA PHE A 111 -52.58 -5.79 -18.32
C PHE A 111 -51.48 -6.83 -18.16
N ASN A 112 -51.41 -7.81 -19.07
CA ASN A 112 -50.34 -8.81 -19.05
C ASN A 112 -48.95 -8.17 -19.22
N THR A 113 -48.84 -7.13 -20.05
CA THR A 113 -47.57 -6.43 -20.23
C THR A 113 -47.20 -5.62 -18.99
N VAL A 114 -48.16 -4.90 -18.39
CA VAL A 114 -47.94 -4.13 -17.14
C VAL A 114 -47.51 -5.06 -16.00
N ASP A 115 -48.20 -6.19 -15.83
CA ASP A 115 -47.87 -7.22 -14.83
C ASP A 115 -46.44 -7.76 -15.03
N SER A 116 -46.06 -8.04 -16.28
CA SER A 116 -44.70 -8.50 -16.61
C SER A 116 -43.58 -7.50 -16.29
N PHE A 117 -43.89 -6.20 -16.18
CA PHE A 117 -42.91 -5.19 -15.77
C PHE A 117 -42.68 -5.16 -14.27
N GLN A 118 -43.70 -5.49 -13.46
CA GLN A 118 -43.57 -5.58 -12.01
C GLN A 118 -42.73 -6.80 -11.59
N ASP A 119 -42.79 -7.89 -12.35
CA ASP A 119 -41.98 -9.10 -12.12
C ASP A 119 -40.47 -8.91 -12.37
N ARG A 120 -40.05 -7.86 -13.10
CA ARG A 120 -38.64 -7.63 -13.48
C ARG A 120 -37.77 -6.95 -12.42
N GLY A 121 -38.34 -6.62 -11.25
CA GLY A 121 -37.58 -6.40 -10.01
C GLY A 121 -37.02 -5.00 -9.74
N VAL A 122 -37.08 -4.07 -10.70
CA VAL A 122 -36.72 -2.65 -10.47
C VAL A 122 -37.97 -1.83 -10.10
N VAL A 123 -39.06 -2.06 -10.81
CA VAL A 123 -40.36 -1.41 -10.60
C VAL A 123 -41.07 -2.11 -9.45
N THR A 124 -41.55 -1.34 -8.48
CA THR A 124 -42.29 -1.86 -7.32
C THR A 124 -43.79 -1.83 -7.55
N ASP A 125 -44.29 -0.81 -8.24
CA ASP A 125 -45.71 -0.70 -8.59
C ASP A 125 -45.89 0.29 -9.75
N ILE A 126 -47.02 0.18 -10.44
CA ILE A 126 -47.41 1.06 -11.54
C ILE A 126 -48.83 1.51 -11.27
N GLN A 127 -49.10 2.81 -11.36
CA GLN A 127 -50.42 3.39 -11.16
C GLN A 127 -50.79 4.38 -12.25
N ILE A 128 -52.07 4.41 -12.59
CA ILE A 128 -52.67 5.36 -13.53
C ILE A 128 -53.73 6.14 -12.77
N TYR A 129 -53.43 7.42 -12.53
CA TYR A 129 -54.35 8.32 -11.85
C TYR A 129 -55.21 9.06 -12.85
N LEU A 130 -56.53 8.95 -12.70
CA LEU A 130 -57.52 9.61 -13.55
C LEU A 130 -58.45 10.47 -12.72
N SER A 131 -59.15 11.40 -13.38
CA SER A 131 -60.08 12.31 -12.71
C SER A 131 -61.15 11.56 -11.93
N ASP A 132 -61.45 12.03 -10.72
CA ASP A 132 -62.48 11.47 -9.82
C ASP A 132 -63.90 11.39 -10.44
N LYS A 133 -64.10 12.00 -11.62
CA LYS A 133 -65.34 11.87 -12.40
C LYS A 133 -65.52 10.49 -13.00
N TYR A 134 -64.46 9.72 -13.14
CA TYR A 134 -64.46 8.36 -13.64
C TYR A 134 -64.49 7.43 -12.41
N ALA A 135 -65.69 7.14 -11.92
CA ALA A 135 -65.84 6.17 -10.85
C ALA A 135 -65.48 4.78 -11.42
N PHE A 136 -64.47 4.12 -10.86
CA PHE A 136 -64.12 2.75 -11.22
C PHE A 136 -65.12 1.80 -10.56
N VAL A 137 -66.19 1.45 -11.27
CA VAL A 137 -67.33 0.68 -10.72
C VAL A 137 -67.17 -0.84 -10.94
N ASP A 138 -66.17 -1.31 -11.70
CA ASP A 138 -66.08 -2.70 -12.16
C ASP A 138 -65.02 -3.59 -11.43
N ASP A 139 -65.43 -4.80 -11.04
CA ASP A 139 -64.64 -5.82 -10.32
C ASP A 139 -63.39 -6.28 -11.12
N PHE A 140 -63.42 -6.15 -12.46
CA PHE A 140 -62.33 -6.56 -13.34
C PHE A 140 -61.06 -5.72 -13.11
N TYR A 141 -61.21 -4.40 -12.98
CA TYR A 141 -60.09 -3.48 -12.81
C TYR A 141 -59.60 -3.43 -11.35
N GLU A 142 -60.45 -3.75 -10.38
CA GLU A 142 -60.03 -3.97 -8.98
C GLU A 142 -59.01 -5.11 -8.86
N ARG A 143 -59.07 -6.13 -9.73
CA ARG A 143 -58.09 -7.24 -9.73
C ARG A 143 -56.66 -6.75 -9.95
N TYR A 144 -56.49 -5.80 -10.86
CA TYR A 144 -55.17 -5.29 -11.25
C TYR A 144 -54.74 -4.08 -10.42
N LYS A 145 -55.65 -3.45 -9.67
CA LYS A 145 -55.41 -2.26 -8.83
C LYS A 145 -54.58 -1.17 -9.53
N LEU A 146 -54.67 -1.08 -10.85
CA LEU A 146 -53.80 -0.22 -11.68
C LEU A 146 -54.32 1.22 -11.76
N PHE A 147 -55.62 1.41 -11.61
CA PHE A 147 -56.27 2.72 -11.72
C PHE A 147 -56.64 3.26 -10.34
N SER A 148 -56.32 4.54 -10.12
CA SER A 148 -56.62 5.26 -8.88
C SER A 148 -57.15 6.66 -9.18
N ASN A 149 -57.76 7.28 -8.18
CA ASN A 149 -58.36 8.59 -8.29
C ASN A 149 -57.35 9.71 -8.03
N LEU A 150 -57.47 10.85 -8.75
CA LEU A 150 -56.61 12.03 -8.51
C LEU A 150 -56.71 12.56 -7.07
N SER A 151 -57.85 12.39 -6.41
CA SER A 151 -58.03 12.77 -5.00
C SER A 151 -57.04 12.10 -4.04
N GLU A 152 -56.54 10.89 -4.35
CA GLU A 152 -55.56 10.18 -3.52
C GLU A 152 -54.18 10.86 -3.50
N ILE A 153 -53.85 11.58 -4.58
CA ILE A 153 -52.53 12.20 -4.80
C ILE A 153 -52.57 13.72 -4.75
N GLN A 154 -53.72 14.32 -4.48
CA GLN A 154 -53.85 15.79 -4.43
C GLN A 154 -52.94 16.43 -3.36
N GLY A 155 -52.60 15.67 -2.32
CA GLY A 155 -51.66 16.07 -1.27
C GLY A 155 -50.18 15.85 -1.62
N SER A 156 -49.86 15.26 -2.76
CA SER A 156 -48.48 15.01 -3.16
C SER A 156 -47.81 16.29 -3.67
N TYR A 157 -46.52 16.42 -3.42
CA TYR A 157 -45.78 17.59 -3.84
C TYR A 157 -45.62 17.63 -5.37
N TRP A 158 -45.45 16.46 -5.98
CA TRP A 158 -45.30 16.34 -7.42
C TRP A 158 -46.56 16.78 -8.16
N PHE A 159 -47.75 16.51 -7.63
CA PHE A 159 -49.01 16.95 -8.25
C PHE A 159 -49.07 18.48 -8.34
N GLY A 160 -48.64 19.17 -7.29
CA GLY A 160 -48.48 20.63 -7.29
C GLY A 160 -47.46 21.15 -8.31
N ILE A 161 -46.38 20.40 -8.59
CA ILE A 161 -45.40 20.76 -9.63
C ILE A 161 -46.07 20.74 -11.02
N PHE A 162 -46.81 19.69 -11.36
CA PHE A 162 -47.51 19.61 -12.65
C PHE A 162 -48.60 20.68 -12.79
N ALA A 163 -49.29 21.03 -11.71
CA ALA A 163 -50.26 22.13 -11.71
C ALA A 163 -49.59 23.50 -11.98
N GLY A 164 -48.39 23.72 -11.43
CA GLY A 164 -47.63 24.96 -11.63
C GLY A 164 -46.82 25.02 -12.93
N ARG A 165 -46.59 23.89 -13.61
CA ARG A 165 -45.80 23.78 -14.84
C ARG A 165 -46.54 22.96 -15.90
N PRO A 166 -47.43 23.58 -16.69
CA PRO A 166 -48.22 22.86 -17.70
C PRO A 166 -47.36 22.25 -18.82
N GLU A 167 -46.19 22.80 -19.10
CA GLU A 167 -45.27 22.28 -20.12
C GLU A 167 -44.47 21.06 -19.67
N LEU A 168 -44.51 20.72 -18.38
CA LEU A 168 -43.82 19.56 -17.84
C LEU A 168 -44.60 18.29 -18.20
N ASN A 169 -43.97 17.44 -19.01
CA ASN A 169 -44.55 16.17 -19.44
C ASN A 169 -44.08 14.98 -18.58
N GLN A 170 -42.86 15.05 -18.03
CA GLN A 170 -42.27 13.98 -17.22
C GLN A 170 -41.51 14.55 -16.03
N LEU A 171 -41.57 13.86 -14.89
CA LEU A 171 -40.90 14.24 -13.66
C LEU A 171 -40.35 13.02 -12.91
N TRP A 172 -39.08 13.08 -12.55
CA TRP A 172 -38.45 12.14 -11.63
C TRP A 172 -38.66 12.59 -10.19
N CYS A 173 -39.27 11.73 -9.39
CA CYS A 173 -39.76 12.05 -8.06
C CYS A 173 -39.00 11.27 -6.99
N PRO A 174 -38.18 11.96 -6.19
CA PRO A 174 -37.61 11.37 -4.98
C PRO A 174 -38.69 11.18 -3.91
N SER A 175 -38.38 10.41 -2.85
CA SER A 175 -39.33 10.10 -1.78
C SER A 175 -40.02 11.33 -1.19
N PHE A 176 -39.32 12.46 -1.03
CA PHE A 176 -39.91 13.67 -0.46
C PHE A 176 -40.99 14.33 -1.33
N TYR A 177 -41.12 13.96 -2.61
CA TYR A 177 -42.22 14.41 -3.45
C TYR A 177 -43.50 13.61 -3.25
N LEU A 178 -43.35 12.37 -2.77
CA LEU A 178 -44.42 11.42 -2.58
C LEU A 178 -45.05 11.60 -1.20
N THR A 179 -46.32 11.26 -1.08
CA THR A 179 -47.00 11.16 0.21
C THR A 179 -46.52 9.95 1.00
N ASN A 180 -46.72 9.94 2.33
CA ASN A 180 -46.40 8.77 3.16
C ASN A 180 -47.15 7.51 2.69
N HIS A 181 -48.37 7.66 2.16
CA HIS A 181 -49.14 6.54 1.63
C HIS A 181 -48.48 5.92 0.39
N GLU A 182 -48.04 6.75 -0.56
CA GLU A 182 -47.29 6.29 -1.74
C GLU A 182 -45.98 5.58 -1.32
N ILE A 183 -45.23 6.16 -0.40
CA ILE A 183 -43.94 5.61 0.05
C ILE A 183 -44.10 4.22 0.68
N HIS A 184 -45.10 4.05 1.54
CA HIS A 184 -45.29 2.79 2.28
C HIS A 184 -45.91 1.67 1.44
N ASN A 185 -46.79 2.01 0.49
CA ASN A 185 -47.58 1.00 -0.22
C ASN A 185 -47.13 0.76 -1.67
N ARG A 186 -46.46 1.72 -2.30
CA ARG A 186 -46.20 1.71 -3.76
C ARG A 186 -44.71 1.69 -4.06
N GLY A 187 -43.94 2.60 -3.45
CA GLY A 187 -42.50 2.68 -3.63
C GLY A 187 -41.90 4.01 -3.19
N SER A 188 -40.58 4.05 -3.03
CA SER A 188 -39.86 5.20 -2.45
C SER A 188 -39.37 6.22 -3.48
N LEU A 189 -39.39 5.87 -4.77
CA LEU A 189 -39.10 6.75 -5.89
C LEU A 189 -40.18 6.56 -6.96
N ALA A 190 -40.40 7.57 -7.81
CA ALA A 190 -41.35 7.45 -8.91
C ALA A 190 -40.93 8.21 -10.17
N CYS A 191 -41.27 7.67 -11.34
CA CYS A 191 -41.27 8.38 -12.61
C CYS A 191 -42.72 8.71 -12.98
N ILE A 192 -43.01 9.99 -13.20
CA ILE A 192 -44.36 10.47 -13.45
C ILE A 192 -44.44 11.05 -14.84
N LYS A 193 -45.38 10.59 -15.64
CA LYS A 193 -45.68 11.12 -16.97
C LYS A 193 -47.12 11.60 -17.04
N ARG A 194 -47.33 12.80 -17.60
CA ARG A 194 -48.66 13.34 -17.84
C ARG A 194 -49.30 12.59 -19.02
N LEU A 195 -50.51 12.08 -18.82
CA LEU A 195 -51.37 11.61 -19.90
C LEU A 195 -52.01 12.84 -20.56
N GLY A 196 -51.94 12.89 -21.89
CA GLY A 196 -52.49 14.01 -22.66
C GLY A 196 -53.98 14.26 -22.37
N SER A 197 -54.47 15.46 -22.73
CA SER A 197 -55.84 15.91 -22.42
C SER A 197 -56.90 14.90 -22.87
N ILE A 198 -57.61 14.31 -21.91
CA ILE A 198 -58.62 13.24 -22.10
C ILE A 198 -59.97 13.79 -22.64
N ASN A 199 -59.99 14.97 -23.26
CA ASN A 199 -61.22 15.55 -23.80
C ASN A 199 -60.98 16.59 -24.90
N ALA A 200 -61.92 16.67 -25.86
CA ALA A 200 -62.03 17.74 -26.86
C ALA A 200 -62.25 19.16 -26.27
N LYS A 201 -62.46 19.25 -24.94
CA LYS A 201 -62.62 20.50 -24.15
C LYS A 201 -61.43 20.82 -23.22
N GLY A 202 -60.33 20.06 -23.29
CA GLY A 202 -59.04 20.49 -22.73
C GLY A 202 -58.81 20.27 -21.22
N ILE A 203 -59.67 19.56 -20.47
CA ILE A 203 -59.46 19.37 -19.03
C ILE A 203 -59.86 17.95 -18.59
N SER A 204 -58.85 17.08 -18.50
CA SER A 204 -58.62 16.21 -17.34
C SER A 204 -57.21 15.63 -17.47
N ASP A 205 -56.32 16.03 -16.57
CA ASP A 205 -54.94 15.55 -16.50
C ASP A 205 -54.94 14.14 -15.89
N GLY A 206 -54.67 13.12 -16.71
CA GLY A 206 -54.31 11.81 -16.18
C GLY A 206 -52.80 11.75 -15.92
N TYR A 207 -52.36 10.86 -15.04
CA TYR A 207 -50.93 10.64 -14.78
C TYR A 207 -50.61 9.15 -14.77
N ILE A 208 -49.53 8.77 -15.44
CA ILE A 208 -48.89 7.46 -15.23
C ILE A 208 -47.79 7.66 -14.21
N VAL A 209 -47.78 6.84 -13.18
CA VAL A 209 -46.79 6.83 -12.12
C VAL A 209 -46.17 5.44 -12.04
N VAL A 210 -44.88 5.35 -12.34
CA VAL A 210 -44.10 4.12 -12.20
C VAL A 210 -43.24 4.26 -10.95
N TYR A 211 -43.57 3.48 -9.92
CA TYR A 211 -42.84 3.45 -8.65
C TYR A 211 -41.69 2.47 -8.70
N PHE A 212 -40.58 2.81 -8.07
CA PHE A 212 -39.41 1.95 -7.97
C PHE A 212 -38.70 2.10 -6.62
N SER A 213 -37.88 1.11 -6.29
CA SER A 213 -37.25 1.01 -4.99
C SER A 213 -35.95 1.81 -4.89
N LYS A 214 -35.87 2.70 -3.91
CA LYS A 214 -34.61 3.32 -3.44
C LYS A 214 -33.60 2.26 -2.97
N GLU A 215 -34.06 1.16 -2.40
CA GLU A 215 -33.18 0.11 -1.85
C GLU A 215 -32.40 -0.62 -2.93
N SER A 216 -33.00 -0.84 -4.10
CA SER A 216 -32.31 -1.45 -5.24
C SER A 216 -31.13 -0.59 -5.70
N LEU A 217 -31.32 0.73 -5.77
CA LEU A 217 -30.24 1.68 -6.09
C LEU A 217 -29.19 1.76 -4.97
N ARG A 218 -29.63 1.76 -3.71
CA ARG A 218 -28.73 1.77 -2.54
C ARG A 218 -27.86 0.52 -2.51
N ALA A 219 -28.40 -0.65 -2.83
CA ALA A 219 -27.64 -1.89 -2.90
C ALA A 219 -26.50 -1.80 -3.93
N THR A 220 -26.74 -1.20 -5.11
CA THR A 220 -25.68 -0.95 -6.11
C THR A 220 -24.59 -0.02 -5.58
N MET A 221 -24.94 1.01 -4.78
CA MET A 221 -23.95 1.89 -4.12
C MET A 221 -23.13 1.16 -3.05
N LEU A 222 -23.75 0.19 -2.35
CA LEU A 222 -23.06 -0.59 -1.32
C LEU A 222 -22.13 -1.66 -1.93
N GLN A 223 -22.49 -2.24 -3.07
CA GLN A 223 -21.62 -3.17 -3.80
C GLN A 223 -20.39 -2.48 -4.43
N SER A 224 -20.53 -1.20 -4.78
CA SER A 224 -19.43 -0.37 -5.29
C SER A 224 -18.59 0.28 -4.18
N LYS A 225 -18.94 0.07 -2.90
CA LYS A 225 -18.15 0.56 -1.77
C LYS A 225 -16.84 -0.22 -1.69
N SER A 226 -15.72 0.42 -1.99
CA SER A 226 -14.39 -0.06 -1.61
C SER A 226 -14.29 -0.14 -0.07
N ASN A 227 -13.30 -0.82 0.49
CA ASN A 227 -13.10 -0.94 1.95
C ASN A 227 -12.97 0.41 2.71
N THR A 228 -12.96 1.53 1.99
CA THR A 228 -12.94 2.91 2.50
C THR A 228 -14.32 3.39 2.95
N ASP A 229 -14.38 4.38 3.85
CA ASP A 229 -15.64 5.05 4.22
C ASP A 229 -16.16 6.01 3.14
N THR A 230 -16.14 5.54 1.88
CA THR A 230 -16.65 6.26 0.72
C THR A 230 -18.16 6.43 0.86
N THR A 231 -18.60 7.68 0.74
CA THR A 231 -20.02 8.05 0.76
C THR A 231 -20.49 8.35 -0.66
N TYR A 232 -21.52 7.64 -1.10
CA TYR A 232 -22.20 7.87 -2.37
C TYR A 232 -23.54 8.51 -2.07
N TYR A 233 -23.89 9.56 -2.80
CA TYR A 233 -25.26 10.10 -2.77
C TYR A 233 -25.67 10.66 -4.12
N ILE A 234 -26.97 10.63 -4.38
CA ILE A 234 -27.58 11.27 -5.54
C ILE A 234 -28.32 12.51 -5.05
N VAL A 235 -28.11 13.65 -5.71
CA VAL A 235 -28.78 14.91 -5.41
C VAL A 235 -29.50 15.44 -6.65
N ASN A 236 -30.70 15.97 -6.46
CA ASN A 236 -31.49 16.56 -7.54
C ASN A 236 -31.35 18.08 -7.63
N SER A 237 -31.92 18.71 -8.66
CA SER A 237 -31.84 20.17 -8.89
C SER A 237 -32.40 21.03 -7.76
N ARG A 238 -33.23 20.44 -6.88
CA ARG A 238 -33.83 21.08 -5.71
C ARG A 238 -33.05 20.85 -4.43
N ASN A 239 -31.81 20.37 -4.53
CA ASN A 239 -30.94 20.07 -3.40
C ASN A 239 -31.52 19.02 -2.46
N SER A 240 -32.32 18.08 -2.94
CA SER A 240 -32.73 16.94 -2.11
C SER A 240 -31.83 15.75 -2.40
N ILE A 241 -31.47 15.02 -1.34
CA ILE A 241 -30.84 13.71 -1.48
C ILE A 241 -31.92 12.73 -1.95
N VAL A 242 -31.68 12.07 -3.07
CA VAL A 242 -32.56 11.04 -3.64
C VAL A 242 -32.24 9.70 -2.99
N VAL A 243 -30.97 9.29 -3.08
CA VAL A 243 -30.44 8.06 -2.50
C VAL A 243 -29.08 8.36 -1.89
N ALA A 244 -28.76 7.72 -0.78
CA ALA A 244 -27.43 7.75 -0.18
C ALA A 244 -27.01 6.34 0.27
N SER A 245 -25.72 6.03 0.15
CA SER A 245 -25.15 4.82 0.75
C SER A 245 -25.18 4.89 2.28
N ASN A 246 -24.94 6.07 2.84
CA ASN A 246 -25.06 6.39 4.25
C ASN A 246 -25.70 7.78 4.41
N GLU A 247 -26.91 7.82 4.97
CA GLU A 247 -27.70 9.05 5.14
C GLU A 247 -27.02 10.09 6.05
N ALA A 248 -26.32 9.64 7.10
CA ALA A 248 -25.65 10.54 8.04
C ALA A 248 -24.46 11.24 7.36
N SER A 249 -23.60 10.48 6.70
CA SER A 249 -22.43 11.02 5.99
C SER A 249 -22.85 11.87 4.79
N ALA A 250 -23.88 11.44 4.05
CA ALA A 250 -24.41 12.22 2.93
C ALA A 250 -24.99 13.56 3.40
N GLY A 251 -25.68 13.59 4.55
CA GLY A 251 -26.17 14.83 5.15
C GLY A 251 -25.05 15.81 5.54
N LEU A 252 -23.92 15.31 6.02
CA LEU A 252 -22.75 16.13 6.41
C LEU A 252 -21.98 16.68 5.21
N TYR A 253 -21.84 15.89 4.14
CA TYR A 253 -21.01 16.21 2.97
C TYR A 253 -21.79 16.75 1.77
N LYS A 254 -23.10 16.97 1.93
CA LYS A 254 -23.99 17.46 0.90
C LYS A 254 -23.54 18.82 0.37
N LEU A 255 -23.32 18.88 -0.94
CA LEU A 255 -23.17 20.15 -1.65
C LEU A 255 -24.52 20.60 -2.23
N HIS A 256 -24.68 21.90 -2.38
CA HIS A 256 -25.78 22.46 -3.16
C HIS A 256 -25.59 22.07 -4.63
N TYR A 257 -26.68 21.72 -5.31
CA TYR A 257 -26.68 21.20 -6.68
C TYR A 257 -25.92 22.11 -7.64
N SER A 258 -26.13 23.44 -7.57
CA SER A 258 -25.40 24.42 -8.39
C SER A 258 -23.91 24.52 -8.08
N ASP A 259 -23.51 24.20 -6.85
CA ASP A 259 -22.12 24.36 -6.40
C ASP A 259 -21.25 23.17 -6.81
N ILE A 260 -21.85 22.02 -7.10
CA ILE A 260 -21.17 20.79 -7.51
C ILE A 260 -20.24 21.04 -8.71
N PRO A 261 -20.74 21.52 -9.88
CA PRO A 261 -19.87 21.78 -11.03
C PRO A 261 -18.84 22.89 -10.77
N VAL A 262 -19.17 23.85 -9.90
CA VAL A 262 -18.26 24.97 -9.57
C VAL A 262 -17.10 24.51 -8.68
N LYS A 263 -17.37 23.69 -7.66
CA LYS A 263 -16.38 23.21 -6.69
C LYS A 263 -15.59 22.03 -7.21
N ILE A 264 -16.23 21.09 -7.91
CA ILE A 264 -15.61 19.86 -8.40
C ILE A 264 -15.08 20.02 -9.83
N GLY A 265 -15.63 20.92 -10.64
CA GLY A 265 -15.21 21.12 -12.03
C GLY A 265 -15.85 20.12 -13.00
N ASN A 266 -15.06 19.54 -13.91
CA ASN A 266 -15.58 18.66 -14.95
C ASN A 266 -16.01 17.28 -14.41
N ASP A 267 -17.00 16.70 -15.10
CA ASP A 267 -17.79 15.48 -14.83
C ASP A 267 -17.02 14.15 -14.67
N SER A 268 -15.75 14.14 -14.28
CA SER A 268 -15.01 12.88 -14.16
C SER A 268 -13.78 12.87 -13.28
N ASP A 269 -13.29 14.03 -12.83
CA ASP A 269 -12.08 14.09 -12.02
C ASP A 269 -12.40 14.35 -10.56
N PHE A 270 -11.68 13.64 -9.69
CA PHE A 270 -11.69 13.88 -8.27
C PHE A 270 -11.00 15.20 -7.96
N LYS A 271 -11.66 16.04 -7.16
CA LYS A 271 -11.08 17.27 -6.62
C LYS A 271 -11.15 17.31 -5.10
N GLU A 272 -10.15 17.95 -4.52
CA GLU A 272 -10.12 18.25 -3.10
C GLU A 272 -11.09 19.41 -2.81
N VAL A 273 -12.08 19.15 -1.96
CA VAL A 273 -13.09 20.09 -1.51
C VAL A 273 -13.11 20.09 0.01
N MET A 274 -13.06 21.28 0.59
CA MET A 274 -13.22 21.47 2.03
C MET A 274 -14.71 21.53 2.38
N VAL A 275 -15.16 20.61 3.25
CA VAL A 275 -16.52 20.61 3.79
C VAL A 275 -16.44 20.38 5.30
N LEU A 276 -17.01 21.30 6.10
CA LEU A 276 -17.00 21.24 7.57
C LEU A 276 -15.59 21.01 8.16
N ASP A 277 -14.60 21.77 7.66
CA ASP A 277 -13.18 21.67 8.03
C ASP A 277 -12.51 20.31 7.76
N LYS A 278 -13.18 19.41 7.03
CA LYS A 278 -12.60 18.17 6.53
C LYS A 278 -12.25 18.31 5.05
N LYS A 279 -11.05 17.85 4.70
CA LYS A 279 -10.63 17.65 3.31
C LYS A 279 -11.29 16.39 2.76
N LEU A 280 -12.13 16.58 1.76
CA LEU A 280 -12.80 15.50 1.05
C LEU A 280 -12.32 15.50 -0.38
N LEU A 281 -12.09 14.30 -0.91
CA LEU A 281 -11.94 14.11 -2.32
C LEU A 281 -13.31 13.80 -2.92
N MET A 282 -13.81 14.68 -3.78
CA MET A 282 -15.15 14.59 -4.35
C MET A 282 -15.08 14.48 -5.86
N ALA A 283 -15.94 13.62 -6.41
CA ALA A 283 -16.20 13.53 -7.84
C ALA A 283 -17.73 13.47 -8.04
N TYR A 284 -18.20 13.88 -9.21
CA TYR A 284 -19.61 13.72 -9.55
C TYR A 284 -19.78 13.26 -10.99
N ARG A 285 -20.94 12.65 -11.24
CA ARG A 285 -21.43 12.24 -12.54
C ARG A 285 -22.88 12.65 -12.72
N GLU A 286 -23.22 13.26 -13.84
CA GLU A 286 -24.62 13.50 -14.20
C GLU A 286 -25.30 12.20 -14.65
N ILE A 287 -26.55 11.97 -14.21
CA ILE A 287 -27.37 10.85 -14.66
C ILE A 287 -28.20 11.34 -15.85
N ARG A 288 -28.12 10.63 -16.97
CA ARG A 288 -28.77 11.03 -18.22
C ARG A 288 -30.29 11.17 -18.05
N ASP A 289 -30.88 12.10 -18.78
CA ASP A 289 -32.33 12.30 -18.87
C ASP A 289 -33.05 12.55 -17.53
N THR A 290 -32.28 12.98 -16.52
CA THR A 290 -32.76 13.35 -15.17
C THR A 290 -32.11 14.66 -14.72
N ASP A 291 -32.63 15.23 -13.63
CA ASP A 291 -31.98 16.33 -12.92
C ASP A 291 -31.04 15.84 -11.81
N TRP A 292 -30.61 14.57 -11.87
CA TRP A 292 -29.87 13.92 -10.79
C TRP A 292 -28.37 13.92 -11.05
N ARG A 293 -27.61 14.15 -9.97
CA ARG A 293 -26.15 14.05 -9.95
C ARG A 293 -25.72 13.05 -8.91
N LEU A 294 -24.99 12.02 -9.33
CA LEU A 294 -24.29 11.11 -8.44
C LEU A 294 -23.03 11.82 -7.96
N VAL A 295 -22.89 11.98 -6.64
CA VAL A 295 -21.72 12.56 -5.99
C VAL A 295 -21.09 11.52 -5.10
N VAL A 296 -19.77 11.46 -5.13
CA VAL A 296 -18.98 10.53 -4.33
C VAL A 296 -17.98 11.32 -3.53
N CYS A 297 -17.89 10.99 -2.25
CA CYS A 297 -17.09 11.70 -1.26
C CYS A 297 -16.21 10.71 -0.53
N ILE A 298 -14.90 10.93 -0.61
CA ILE A 298 -13.89 10.12 0.08
C ILE A 298 -13.15 11.05 1.04
N PRO A 299 -13.25 10.87 2.36
CA PRO A 299 -12.45 11.66 3.29
C PRO A 299 -10.95 11.41 3.05
N GLU A 300 -10.15 12.48 2.95
CA GLU A 300 -8.70 12.33 2.71
C GLU A 300 -8.02 11.50 3.81
N ALA A 301 -8.54 11.60 5.04
CA ALA A 301 -8.10 10.81 6.17
C ALA A 301 -8.10 9.30 5.87
N GLU A 302 -9.04 8.79 5.09
CA GLU A 302 -9.14 7.36 4.72
C GLU A 302 -8.09 6.94 3.69
N ILE A 303 -7.76 7.82 2.75
CA ILE A 303 -6.66 7.58 1.80
C ILE A 303 -5.33 7.56 2.57
N THR A 304 -5.16 8.53 3.48
CA THR A 304 -3.93 8.66 4.27
C THR A 304 -3.80 7.60 5.36
N SER A 305 -4.88 7.07 5.93
CA SER A 305 -4.82 6.02 6.96
C SER A 305 -4.37 4.69 6.37
N ALA A 306 -4.90 4.31 5.21
CA ALA A 306 -4.46 3.14 4.46
C ALA A 306 -2.98 3.25 4.03
N GLU A 307 -2.54 4.46 3.67
CA GLU A 307 -1.12 4.76 3.44
C GLU A 307 -0.30 4.59 4.73
N GLN A 308 -0.73 5.19 5.85
CA GLN A 308 -0.01 5.16 7.12
C GLN A 308 0.20 3.75 7.68
N GLU A 309 -0.79 2.87 7.61
CA GLU A 309 -0.63 1.48 8.05
C GLU A 309 0.43 0.74 7.22
N THR A 310 0.43 0.97 5.91
CA THR A 310 1.43 0.38 5.01
C THR A 310 2.82 0.94 5.30
N LEU A 311 2.93 2.24 5.55
CA LEU A 311 4.19 2.91 5.92
C LEU A 311 4.75 2.39 7.25
N LEU A 312 3.91 2.26 8.29
CA LEU A 312 4.32 1.75 9.60
C LEU A 312 4.79 0.31 9.52
N ARG A 313 4.06 -0.56 8.79
CA ARG A 313 4.48 -1.93 8.55
C ARG A 313 5.84 -1.99 7.84
N GLN A 314 6.03 -1.18 6.80
CA GLN A 314 7.30 -1.09 6.08
C GLN A 314 8.45 -0.62 6.99
N PHE A 315 8.17 0.38 7.84
CA PHE A 315 9.12 0.91 8.81
C PHE A 315 9.59 -0.17 9.79
N TRP A 316 8.67 -0.95 10.35
CA TRP A 316 9.02 -2.05 11.27
C TRP A 316 9.84 -3.15 10.59
N ILE A 317 9.50 -3.51 9.35
CA ILE A 317 10.29 -4.47 8.56
C ILE A 317 11.71 -3.94 8.34
N TYR A 318 11.84 -2.67 7.96
CA TYR A 318 13.16 -2.04 7.75
C TYR A 318 13.97 -2.01 9.05
N LEU A 319 13.37 -1.57 10.16
CA LEU A 319 14.00 -1.55 11.47
C LEU A 319 14.51 -2.94 11.88
N PHE A 320 13.71 -3.98 11.65
CA PHE A 320 14.09 -5.36 11.94
C PHE A 320 15.30 -5.81 11.09
N ILE A 321 15.30 -5.53 9.79
CA ILE A 321 16.41 -5.87 8.88
C ILE A 321 17.69 -5.11 9.29
N THR A 322 17.58 -3.83 9.63
CA THR A 322 18.71 -3.02 10.10
C THR A 322 19.29 -3.56 11.41
N ALA A 323 18.43 -3.90 12.37
CA ALA A 323 18.87 -4.48 13.64
C ALA A 323 19.58 -5.83 13.44
N ALA A 324 19.04 -6.69 12.55
CA ALA A 324 19.68 -7.95 12.18
C ALA A 324 21.04 -7.74 11.51
N ALA A 325 21.16 -6.78 10.60
CA ALA A 325 22.41 -6.46 9.93
C ALA A 325 23.49 -5.94 10.90
N LEU A 326 23.12 -5.06 11.84
CA LEU A 326 24.04 -4.60 12.89
C LEU A 326 24.48 -5.72 13.82
N LEU A 327 23.59 -6.66 14.15
CA LEU A 327 23.91 -7.81 14.98
C LEU A 327 24.88 -8.76 14.27
N ILE A 328 24.64 -9.06 12.99
CA ILE A 328 25.54 -9.88 12.17
C ILE A 328 26.91 -9.21 12.04
N GLU A 329 26.95 -7.90 11.77
CA GLU A 329 28.20 -7.15 11.71
C GLU A 329 28.94 -7.19 13.06
N PHE A 330 28.24 -6.98 14.17
CA PHE A 330 28.86 -7.01 15.49
C PHE A 330 29.52 -8.37 15.77
N ILE A 331 28.87 -9.47 15.42
CA ILE A 331 29.41 -10.83 15.58
C ILE A 331 30.61 -11.04 14.66
N LEU A 332 30.51 -10.68 13.38
CA LEU A 332 31.60 -10.86 12.41
C LEU A 332 32.81 -9.99 12.75
N SER A 333 32.57 -8.73 13.08
CA SER A 333 33.60 -7.76 13.41
C SER A 333 34.35 -8.14 14.68
N THR A 334 33.64 -8.60 15.73
CA THR A 334 34.29 -9.06 16.96
C THR A 334 35.07 -10.34 16.73
N SER A 335 34.51 -11.35 16.06
CA SER A 335 35.20 -12.60 15.73
C SER A 335 36.50 -12.35 14.94
N LEU A 336 36.43 -11.55 13.88
CA LEU A 336 37.57 -11.27 13.01
C LEU A 336 38.61 -10.37 13.68
N THR A 337 38.17 -9.31 14.36
CA THR A 337 39.10 -8.34 14.98
C THR A 337 39.84 -8.98 16.15
N THR A 338 39.18 -9.81 16.97
CA THR A 338 39.85 -10.50 18.09
C THR A 338 40.93 -11.44 17.57
N ARG A 339 40.62 -12.32 16.61
CA ARG A 339 41.59 -13.24 15.99
C ARG A 339 42.79 -12.50 15.38
N LEU A 340 42.57 -11.39 14.68
CA LEU A 340 43.63 -10.55 14.12
C LEU A 340 44.46 -9.83 15.21
N THR A 341 43.83 -9.40 16.29
CA THR A 341 44.51 -8.71 17.40
C THR A 341 45.36 -9.70 18.21
N ASP A 342 44.88 -10.92 18.41
CA ASP A 342 45.62 -11.98 19.09
C ASP A 342 46.85 -12.40 18.26
N LEU A 343 46.68 -12.58 16.95
CA LEU A 343 47.79 -12.84 16.03
C LEU A 343 48.82 -11.70 16.05
N SER A 344 48.36 -10.44 15.92
CA SER A 344 49.26 -9.29 15.90
C SER A 344 49.93 -9.03 17.25
N SER A 345 49.27 -9.29 18.37
CA SER A 345 49.84 -9.07 19.70
C SER A 345 50.86 -10.16 20.02
N GLY A 346 50.57 -11.43 19.70
CA GLY A 346 51.53 -12.52 19.85
C GLY A 346 52.79 -12.34 18.97
N MET A 347 52.64 -11.80 17.76
CA MET A 347 53.79 -11.41 16.92
C MET A 347 54.60 -10.24 17.49
N LYS A 348 53.95 -9.25 18.14
CA LYS A 348 54.62 -8.05 18.67
C LYS A 348 55.36 -8.32 19.97
N VAL A 349 54.71 -8.95 20.94
CA VAL A 349 55.28 -9.21 22.27
C VAL A 349 56.60 -9.98 22.12
N ARG A 350 56.59 -11.00 21.26
CA ARG A 350 57.73 -11.89 20.98
C ARG A 350 58.80 -11.33 20.05
N HIS A 351 58.66 -10.07 19.63
CA HIS A 351 59.67 -9.33 18.87
C HIS A 351 60.50 -8.39 19.74
N THR A 352 60.07 -8.15 20.99
CA THR A 352 60.61 -7.09 21.87
C THR A 352 61.45 -7.61 23.03
N ASP A 353 61.52 -8.92 23.26
CA ASP A 353 62.21 -9.46 24.42
C ASP A 353 63.72 -9.63 24.18
N GLU A 354 64.47 -9.40 25.25
CA GLU A 354 65.94 -9.27 25.33
C GLU A 354 66.69 -10.48 24.74
N PRO A 355 67.95 -10.29 24.28
CA PRO A 355 68.75 -11.38 23.72
C PRO A 355 68.96 -12.50 24.76
N GLY A 356 68.20 -13.59 24.64
CA GLY A 356 68.32 -14.76 25.51
C GLY A 356 67.05 -15.58 25.72
N GLU A 357 65.85 -15.05 25.43
CA GLU A 357 64.60 -15.81 25.56
C GLU A 357 64.17 -16.46 24.23
N SER A 358 63.73 -17.72 24.31
CA SER A 358 63.30 -18.53 23.16
C SER A 358 62.14 -17.89 22.42
N LEU A 359 62.22 -17.84 21.08
CA LEU A 359 61.13 -17.38 20.22
C LEU A 359 59.93 -18.33 20.35
N GLU A 360 58.94 -17.99 21.15
CA GLU A 360 57.80 -18.88 21.34
C GLU A 360 56.85 -18.92 20.11
N LYS A 361 56.40 -20.12 19.76
CA LYS A 361 55.35 -20.35 18.75
C LYS A 361 53.99 -19.92 19.29
N LEU A 362 53.13 -19.40 18.42
CA LEU A 362 51.74 -19.10 18.77
C LEU A 362 50.98 -20.41 19.07
N PRO A 363 49.91 -20.38 19.87
CA PRO A 363 49.08 -21.56 20.12
C PRO A 363 48.63 -22.18 18.80
N ASP A 364 48.74 -23.51 18.67
CA ASP A 364 48.24 -24.20 17.49
C ASP A 364 46.71 -24.06 17.43
N THR A 365 46.23 -23.64 16.25
CA THR A 365 44.81 -23.46 15.96
C THR A 365 44.36 -24.47 14.92
N ASP A 366 43.23 -25.15 15.17
CA ASP A 366 42.56 -26.02 14.18
C ASP A 366 41.82 -25.24 13.08
N ASP A 367 41.93 -23.90 13.10
CA ASP A 367 41.31 -23.01 12.11
C ASP A 367 41.90 -23.26 10.71
N ARG A 368 41.01 -23.48 9.73
CA ARG A 368 41.36 -23.70 8.32
C ARG A 368 41.15 -22.45 7.45
N ASP A 369 40.85 -21.32 8.08
CA ASP A 369 40.67 -20.03 7.42
C ASP A 369 42.04 -19.36 7.15
N GLU A 370 42.02 -18.22 6.45
CA GLU A 370 43.22 -17.49 6.08
C GLU A 370 44.05 -17.04 7.30
N ILE A 371 43.39 -16.84 8.45
CA ILE A 371 44.06 -16.48 9.71
C ILE A 371 44.81 -17.68 10.28
N GLY A 372 44.18 -18.87 10.32
CA GLY A 372 44.83 -20.11 10.74
C GLY A 372 46.05 -20.48 9.87
N GLN A 373 45.94 -20.29 8.55
CA GLN A 373 47.08 -20.50 7.63
C GLN A 373 48.25 -19.55 7.93
N LEU A 374 47.96 -18.30 8.29
CA LEU A 374 48.98 -17.32 8.65
C LEU A 374 49.66 -17.66 9.99
N THR A 375 48.89 -18.11 10.99
CA THR A 375 49.43 -18.63 12.26
C THR A 375 50.38 -19.81 12.02
N HIS A 376 49.98 -20.78 11.20
CA HIS A 376 50.81 -21.95 10.90
C HIS A 376 52.10 -21.56 10.16
N THR A 377 52.00 -20.65 9.19
CA THR A 377 53.16 -20.13 8.46
C THR A 377 54.12 -19.38 9.38
N TYR A 378 53.60 -18.56 10.30
CA TYR A 378 54.40 -17.89 11.32
C TYR A 378 55.13 -18.91 12.22
N ASN A 379 54.42 -19.91 12.75
CA ASN A 379 55.01 -20.96 13.59
C ASN A 379 56.09 -21.77 12.86
N HIS A 380 55.90 -22.04 11.57
CA HIS A 380 56.91 -22.69 10.73
C HIS A 380 58.16 -21.83 10.58
N MET A 381 58.01 -20.52 10.30
CA MET A 381 59.15 -19.59 10.21
C MET A 381 59.91 -19.48 11.53
N ILE A 382 59.21 -19.39 12.66
CA ILE A 382 59.84 -19.38 13.99
C ILE A 382 60.64 -20.66 14.22
N GLY A 383 60.09 -21.84 13.88
CA GLY A 383 60.83 -23.10 13.99
C GLY A 383 62.08 -23.15 13.08
N GLN A 384 62.03 -22.56 11.90
CA GLN A 384 63.22 -22.43 11.04
C GLN A 384 64.27 -21.50 11.65
N ILE A 385 63.85 -20.39 12.27
CA ILE A 385 64.78 -19.46 12.94
C ILE A 385 65.44 -20.15 14.15
N GLU A 386 64.68 -20.90 14.96
CA GLU A 386 65.21 -21.70 16.06
C GLU A 386 66.29 -22.69 15.57
N ASN A 387 66.00 -23.43 14.50
CA ASN A 387 66.96 -24.38 13.92
C ASN A 387 68.23 -23.68 13.41
N LEU A 388 68.08 -22.52 12.75
CA LEU A 388 69.22 -21.73 12.27
C LEU A 388 70.06 -21.16 13.42
N MET A 389 69.42 -20.76 14.52
CA MET A 389 70.12 -20.31 15.73
C MET A 389 70.91 -21.45 16.38
N GLU A 390 70.32 -22.65 16.47
CA GLU A 390 70.99 -23.84 17.02
C GLU A 390 72.15 -24.29 16.13
N GLU A 391 71.98 -24.30 14.80
CA GLU A 391 73.04 -24.61 13.84
C GLU A 391 74.18 -23.59 13.91
N GLN A 392 73.86 -22.30 14.04
CA GLN A 392 74.86 -21.25 14.21
C GLN A 392 75.64 -21.41 15.51
N ALA A 393 74.97 -21.73 16.62
CA ALA A 393 75.60 -21.99 17.91
C ALA A 393 76.53 -23.22 17.84
N ALA A 394 76.05 -24.32 17.26
CA ALA A 394 76.84 -25.54 17.07
C ALA A 394 78.06 -25.29 16.17
N THR A 395 77.89 -24.50 15.10
CA THR A 395 78.98 -24.12 14.20
C THR A 395 80.02 -23.25 14.91
N ALA A 396 79.58 -22.30 15.74
CA ALA A 396 80.47 -21.46 16.55
C ALA A 396 81.26 -22.29 17.57
N ASP A 397 80.62 -23.25 18.23
CA ASP A 397 81.30 -24.18 19.15
C ASP A 397 82.30 -25.06 18.41
N GLN A 398 81.93 -25.58 17.23
CA GLN A 398 82.84 -26.39 16.42
C GLN A 398 84.04 -25.57 15.92
N LEU A 399 83.82 -24.32 15.51
CA LEU A 399 84.88 -23.38 15.15
C LEU A 399 85.82 -23.12 16.34
N ARG A 400 85.25 -22.93 17.53
CA ARG A 400 86.04 -22.76 18.75
C ARG A 400 86.91 -23.99 19.05
N VAL A 401 86.37 -25.19 18.88
CA VAL A 401 87.10 -26.44 19.07
C VAL A 401 88.20 -26.62 18.01
N THR A 402 87.95 -26.27 16.75
CA THR A 402 88.97 -26.35 15.70
C THR A 402 90.07 -25.32 15.88
N GLU A 403 89.76 -24.10 16.31
CA GLU A 403 90.76 -23.09 16.70
C GLU A 403 91.63 -23.59 17.86
N ILE A 404 91.04 -24.17 18.91
CA ILE A 404 91.80 -24.74 20.03
C ILE A 404 92.72 -25.87 19.55
N ARG A 405 92.24 -26.76 18.67
CA ARG A 405 93.07 -27.84 18.10
C ARG A 405 94.19 -27.32 17.21
N ALA A 406 93.93 -26.28 16.41
CA ALA A 406 94.94 -25.63 15.59
C ALA A 406 96.02 -24.98 16.45
N LEU A 407 95.64 -24.29 17.53
CA LEU A 407 96.56 -23.74 18.53
C LEU A 407 97.38 -24.84 19.22
N GLN A 408 96.76 -25.96 19.60
CA GLN A 408 97.46 -27.12 20.16
C GLN A 408 98.47 -27.72 19.18
N ALA A 409 98.13 -27.81 17.88
CA ALA A 409 99.07 -28.29 16.85
C ALA A 409 100.24 -27.31 16.62
N GLN A 410 100.07 -26.03 16.95
CA GLN A 410 101.13 -25.03 16.93
C GLN A 410 102.14 -25.18 18.10
N ILE A 411 101.80 -25.94 19.13
CA ILE A 411 102.76 -26.36 20.18
C ILE A 411 103.68 -27.43 19.57
N ASN A 412 104.82 -27.00 19.06
CA ASN A 412 105.81 -27.88 18.44
C ASN A 412 106.38 -28.88 19.46
N PRO A 413 106.36 -30.21 19.21
CA PRO A 413 106.97 -31.21 20.10
C PRO A 413 108.45 -30.89 20.39
N HIS A 414 109.17 -30.35 19.41
CA HIS A 414 110.55 -29.93 19.56
C HIS A 414 110.74 -28.81 20.58
N PHE A 415 109.74 -27.94 20.77
CA PHE A 415 109.81 -26.90 21.80
C PHE A 415 109.64 -27.50 23.21
N LEU A 416 108.76 -28.50 23.35
CA LEU A 416 108.61 -29.25 24.60
C LEU A 416 109.87 -30.06 24.93
N TYR A 417 110.44 -30.74 23.93
CA TYR A 417 111.72 -31.45 24.08
C TYR A 417 112.87 -30.49 24.38
N ASN A 418 112.92 -29.31 23.74
CA ASN A 418 113.92 -28.28 24.06
C ASN A 418 113.78 -27.75 25.50
N MET A 419 112.56 -27.57 26.01
CA MET A 419 112.35 -27.18 27.41
C MET A 419 112.78 -28.29 28.37
N LEU A 420 112.42 -29.55 28.09
CA LEU A 420 112.85 -30.70 28.87
C LEU A 420 114.37 -30.88 28.86
N ASP A 421 115.02 -30.70 27.71
CA ASP A 421 116.47 -30.72 27.60
C ASP A 421 117.10 -29.57 28.39
N MET A 422 116.52 -28.37 28.35
CA MET A 422 116.99 -27.22 29.15
C MET A 422 116.87 -27.50 30.66
N ILE A 423 115.75 -28.06 31.12
CA ILE A 423 115.55 -28.47 32.52
C ILE A 423 116.55 -29.58 32.91
N ASN A 424 116.79 -30.55 32.03
CA ASN A 424 117.77 -31.61 32.25
C ASN A 424 119.20 -31.04 32.36
N TRP A 425 119.56 -30.08 31.50
CA TRP A 425 120.83 -29.36 31.58
C TRP A 425 120.96 -28.51 32.86
N MET A 426 119.87 -27.86 33.31
CA MET A 426 119.85 -27.12 34.58
C MET A 426 120.00 -28.05 35.80
N ALA A 427 119.40 -29.25 35.75
CA ALA A 427 119.54 -30.26 36.80
C ALA A 427 120.95 -30.86 36.86
N LEU A 428 121.58 -31.11 35.71
CA LEU A 428 122.94 -31.65 35.62
C LEU A 428 124.04 -30.64 35.98
N SER A 429 123.77 -29.33 35.83
CA SER A 429 124.73 -28.26 36.15
C SER A 429 124.75 -27.82 37.63
N GLY A 430 124.01 -28.51 38.51
CA GLY A 430 124.14 -28.36 39.96
C GLY A 430 123.47 -27.11 40.56
N SER A 431 122.60 -26.43 39.81
CA SER A 431 121.83 -25.27 40.30
C SER A 431 120.45 -25.71 40.81
N GLY A 432 120.39 -26.25 42.03
CA GLY A 432 119.14 -26.78 42.62
C GLY A 432 118.01 -25.77 42.76
N GLU A 433 118.30 -24.47 42.86
CA GLU A 433 117.28 -23.41 42.96
C GLU A 433 116.58 -23.11 41.62
N GLY A 434 117.30 -23.14 40.49
CA GLY A 434 116.72 -22.82 39.17
C GLY A 434 115.79 -23.90 38.60
N VAL A 435 115.91 -25.14 39.06
CA VAL A 435 115.03 -26.25 38.65
C VAL A 435 113.66 -26.16 39.33
N SER A 436 113.59 -25.60 40.55
CA SER A 436 112.32 -25.46 41.29
C SER A 436 111.43 -24.31 40.79
N GLU A 437 111.97 -23.36 40.03
CA GLU A 437 111.23 -22.22 39.48
C GLU A 437 110.71 -22.49 38.05
N ALA A 438 111.33 -23.45 37.35
CA ALA A 438 111.00 -23.81 35.97
C ALA A 438 109.93 -24.91 35.81
N VAL A 439 109.54 -25.57 36.92
CA VAL A 439 108.43 -26.53 37.04
C VAL A 439 107.31 -25.88 37.84
#